data_AF-A7TKA5-F1
#
_entry.id   AF-A7TKA5-F1
#
_cell.length_a   1.000
_cell.length_b   1.000
_cell.length_c   1.000
_cell.angle_alpha   90.00
_cell.angle_beta   90.00
_cell.angle_gamma   90.00
#
_symmetry.space_group_name_H-M   'P 1'
#
loop_
_entity.id
_entity.type
_entity.pdbx_description
1 polymer ?
#
loop_
_entity_poly.entity_id
_entity_poly.type
_entity_poly.pdbx_seq_one_letter_code
_entity_poly.pdbx_strand_id
1 'polypeptide(L)'
;MSSEQLTEQHLSGALITSHLTLQQFKDLISDTGIESESLDGNVESWYQHLMERDSHLRENISKEVRSFISRTKETQIKELEDLQSSKTFTLEELINHLYSIDQILNIKLKNLDDEISENTVKFKKLNDMILQSNNDTSDGNSSADITDTLETIKKYKSMISNDIDDPI
;
A
#
# COMPACT_ATOMS: atom_id res chain seq x y z
N MET A 1 -16.77 22.66 -23.00
CA MET A 1 -15.53 22.35 -23.73
C MET A 1 -14.70 21.40 -22.90
N SER A 2 -14.15 20.35 -23.51
CA SER A 2 -13.18 19.47 -22.85
C SER A 2 -11.80 20.14 -22.77
N SER A 3 -10.92 19.63 -21.89
CA SER A 3 -9.52 20.09 -21.82
C SER A 3 -8.76 19.86 -23.12
N GLU A 4 -9.06 18.78 -23.83
CA GLU A 4 -8.56 18.49 -25.18
C GLU A 4 -8.95 19.60 -26.15
N GLN A 5 -10.25 19.94 -26.22
CA GLN A 5 -10.76 21.00 -27.10
C GLN A 5 -10.16 22.37 -26.78
N LEU A 6 -9.99 22.68 -25.49
CA LEU A 6 -9.39 23.95 -25.07
C LEU A 6 -7.91 24.05 -25.49
N THR A 7 -7.16 22.97 -25.31
CA THR A 7 -5.74 22.91 -25.65
C THR A 7 -5.53 22.96 -27.17
N GLU A 8 -6.33 22.20 -27.91
CA GLU A 8 -6.33 22.20 -29.38
C GLU A 8 -6.68 23.59 -29.92
N GLN A 9 -7.71 24.25 -29.37
CA GLN A 9 -8.10 25.59 -29.78
C GLN A 9 -7.00 26.62 -29.48
N HIS A 10 -6.38 26.54 -28.30
CA HIS A 10 -5.30 27.46 -27.93
C HIS A 10 -4.07 27.32 -28.84
N LEU A 11 -3.62 26.08 -29.09
CA LEU A 11 -2.47 25.81 -29.95
C LEU A 11 -2.74 26.13 -31.42
N SER A 12 -3.94 25.80 -31.92
CA SER A 12 -4.36 26.12 -33.29
C SER A 12 -4.58 27.62 -33.49
N GLY A 13 -4.98 28.32 -32.43
CA GLY A 13 -5.13 29.77 -32.42
C GLY A 13 -3.79 30.48 -32.65
N ALA A 14 -2.67 29.91 -32.20
CA ALA A 14 -1.33 30.49 -32.39
C ALA A 14 -0.76 30.34 -33.81
N LEU A 15 -1.48 29.70 -34.74
CA LEU A 15 -1.05 29.58 -36.14
C LEU A 15 -1.09 30.93 -36.85
N ILE A 16 -0.17 31.13 -37.80
CA ILE A 16 0.02 32.43 -38.46
C ILE A 16 -1.23 32.82 -39.25
N THR A 17 -1.81 31.86 -39.97
CA THR A 17 -3.03 32.05 -40.77
C THR A 17 -4.30 32.27 -39.94
N SER A 18 -4.24 32.02 -38.62
CA SER A 18 -5.33 32.37 -37.69
C SER A 18 -5.34 33.85 -37.31
N HIS A 19 -4.23 34.56 -37.52
CA HIS A 19 -4.06 35.97 -37.14
C HIS A 19 -3.78 36.90 -38.33
N LEU A 20 -3.28 36.35 -39.43
CA LEU A 20 -2.87 37.10 -40.60
C LEU A 20 -3.73 36.70 -41.80
N THR A 21 -4.59 37.60 -42.25
CA THR A 21 -5.35 37.41 -43.49
C THR A 21 -4.47 37.62 -44.72
N LEU A 22 -4.90 37.11 -45.88
CA LEU A 22 -4.18 37.31 -47.15
C LEU A 22 -3.90 38.79 -47.43
N GLN A 23 -4.87 39.66 -47.17
CA GLN A 23 -4.72 41.10 -47.38
C GLN A 23 -3.62 41.68 -46.49
N GLN A 24 -3.63 41.34 -45.20
CA GLN A 24 -2.60 41.80 -44.25
C GLN A 24 -1.23 41.21 -44.58
N PHE A 25 -1.17 39.99 -45.12
CA PHE A 25 0.09 39.40 -45.59
C PHE A 25 0.63 40.13 -46.83
N LYS A 26 -0.24 40.50 -47.78
CA LYS A 26 0.13 41.33 -48.95
C LYS A 26 0.65 42.70 -48.50
N ASP A 27 -0.04 43.36 -47.58
CA ASP A 27 0.37 44.66 -47.04
C ASP A 27 1.75 44.57 -46.35
N LEU A 28 1.97 43.52 -45.56
CA LEU A 28 3.21 43.30 -44.82
C LEU A 28 4.42 43.03 -45.73
N ILE A 29 4.21 42.38 -46.88
CA ILE A 29 5.26 42.19 -47.90
C ILE A 29 5.49 43.49 -48.68
N SER A 30 4.44 44.25 -48.98
CA SER A 30 4.55 45.52 -49.70
C SER A 30 5.37 46.56 -48.92
N ASP A 31 5.24 46.56 -47.60
CA ASP A 31 6.03 47.42 -46.68
C ASP A 31 7.53 47.09 -46.66
N THR A 32 7.95 45.92 -47.17
CA THR A 32 9.38 45.54 -47.23
C THR A 32 10.14 46.16 -48.41
N GLY A 33 9.48 46.94 -49.26
CA GLY A 33 10.11 47.68 -50.36
C GLY A 33 10.50 46.83 -51.57
N ILE A 34 9.93 45.63 -51.71
CA ILE A 34 10.11 44.76 -52.88
C ILE A 34 9.14 45.22 -53.99
N GLU A 35 9.67 45.65 -55.14
CA GLU A 35 8.86 46.24 -56.23
C GLU A 35 7.77 45.30 -56.77
N SER A 36 6.58 45.89 -56.98
CA SER A 36 5.26 45.25 -56.94
C SER A 36 4.78 44.58 -58.24
N GLU A 37 5.46 44.72 -59.38
CA GLU A 37 4.87 44.33 -60.68
C GLU A 37 4.99 42.84 -61.03
N SER A 38 5.85 42.05 -60.37
CA SER A 38 5.94 40.59 -60.55
C SER A 38 5.63 39.78 -59.28
N LEU A 39 5.18 40.43 -58.21
CA LEU A 39 5.01 39.81 -56.89
C LEU A 39 3.61 39.26 -56.64
N ASP A 40 2.57 39.87 -57.22
CA ASP A 40 1.19 39.62 -56.78
C ASP A 40 0.74 38.15 -56.98
N GLY A 41 1.14 37.53 -58.10
CA GLY A 41 0.92 36.10 -58.34
C GLY A 41 1.77 35.15 -57.46
N ASN A 42 2.92 35.62 -56.98
CA ASN A 42 3.83 34.84 -56.13
C ASN A 42 3.44 34.94 -54.64
N VAL A 43 2.99 36.11 -54.19
CA VAL A 43 2.58 36.34 -52.79
C VAL A 43 1.35 35.52 -52.43
N GLU A 44 0.39 35.43 -53.35
CA GLU A 44 -0.81 34.62 -53.14
C GLU A 44 -0.47 33.13 -53.08
N SER A 45 0.45 32.66 -53.92
CA SER A 45 1.01 31.30 -53.85
C SER A 45 1.75 31.03 -52.53
N TRP A 46 2.54 31.98 -52.02
CA TRP A 46 3.22 31.84 -50.73
C TRP A 46 2.23 31.75 -49.57
N TYR A 47 1.17 32.56 -49.59
CA TYR A 47 0.14 32.50 -48.58
C TYR A 47 -0.65 31.19 -48.64
N GLN A 48 -0.93 30.66 -49.84
CA GLN A 48 -1.54 29.32 -49.99
C GLN A 48 -0.65 28.22 -49.39
N HIS A 49 0.66 28.24 -49.65
CA HIS A 49 1.59 27.30 -49.02
C HIS A 49 1.64 27.47 -47.49
N LEU A 50 1.52 28.69 -46.98
CA LEU A 50 1.41 28.95 -45.55
C LEU A 50 0.13 28.34 -44.96
N MET A 51 -1.01 28.47 -45.65
CA MET A 51 -2.28 27.87 -45.27
C MET A 51 -2.25 26.34 -45.29
N GLU A 52 -1.67 25.74 -46.33
CA GLU A 52 -1.50 24.29 -46.40
C GLU A 52 -0.63 23.78 -45.24
N ARG A 53 0.49 24.46 -44.98
CA ARG A 53 1.38 24.13 -43.86
C ARG A 53 0.68 24.26 -42.51
N ASP A 54 -0.03 25.36 -42.27
CA ASP A 54 -0.76 25.59 -41.03
C ASP A 54 -1.92 24.60 -40.86
N SER A 55 -2.56 24.18 -41.95
CA SER A 55 -3.59 23.11 -41.95
C SER A 55 -2.99 21.77 -41.52
N HIS A 56 -1.85 21.37 -42.10
CA HIS A 56 -1.14 20.17 -41.67
C HIS A 56 -0.67 20.24 -40.22
N LEU A 57 -0.16 21.40 -39.79
CA LEU A 57 0.22 21.62 -38.39
C LEU A 57 -0.98 21.49 -37.46
N ARG A 58 -2.15 22.02 -37.83
CA ARG A 58 -3.38 21.89 -37.05
C ARG A 58 -3.79 20.43 -36.87
N GLU A 59 -3.74 19.64 -37.94
CA GLU A 59 -4.04 18.20 -37.87
C GLU A 59 -3.06 17.46 -36.95
N ASN A 60 -1.77 17.79 -37.04
CA ASN A 60 -0.75 17.22 -36.16
C ASN A 60 -0.94 17.63 -34.70
N ILE A 61 -1.25 18.91 -34.42
CA ILE A 61 -1.56 19.41 -33.08
C ILE A 61 -2.73 18.61 -32.50
N SER A 62 -3.81 18.42 -33.26
CA SER A 62 -4.98 17.65 -32.82
C SER A 62 -4.60 16.21 -32.42
N LYS A 63 -3.81 15.53 -33.26
CA LYS A 63 -3.32 14.17 -32.99
C LYS A 63 -2.43 14.10 -31.75
N GLU A 64 -1.47 15.02 -31.62
CA GLU A 64 -0.54 15.07 -30.50
C GLU A 64 -1.25 15.41 -29.18
N VAL A 65 -2.17 16.37 -29.19
CA VAL A 65 -2.97 16.72 -28.01
C VAL A 65 -3.80 15.52 -27.55
N ARG A 66 -4.49 14.84 -28.48
CA ARG A 66 -5.26 13.63 -28.14
C ARG A 66 -4.39 12.51 -27.58
N SER A 67 -3.23 12.26 -28.21
CA SER A 67 -2.25 11.27 -27.77
C SER A 67 -1.74 11.59 -26.36
N PHE A 68 -1.34 12.85 -26.12
CA PHE A 68 -0.86 13.34 -24.84
C PHE A 68 -1.90 13.17 -23.72
N ILE A 69 -3.14 13.61 -23.96
CA ILE A 69 -4.23 13.50 -22.98
C ILE A 69 -4.53 12.03 -22.68
N SER A 70 -4.50 11.16 -23.69
CA SER A 70 -4.77 9.72 -23.51
C SER A 70 -3.70 9.06 -22.66
N ARG A 71 -2.42 9.30 -22.97
CA ARG A 71 -1.28 8.80 -22.17
C ARG A 71 -1.29 9.33 -20.75
N THR A 72 -1.64 10.60 -20.57
CA THR A 72 -1.73 11.23 -19.24
C THR A 72 -2.82 10.55 -18.42
N LYS A 73 -4.01 10.33 -19.00
CA LYS A 73 -5.11 9.63 -18.31
C LYS A 73 -4.72 8.20 -17.93
N GLU A 74 -4.11 7.46 -18.83
CA GLU A 74 -3.67 6.09 -18.56
C GLU A 74 -2.65 6.04 -17.42
N THR A 75 -1.69 6.97 -17.41
CA THR A 75 -0.69 7.08 -16.34
C THR A 75 -1.36 7.43 -15.00
N GLN A 76 -2.26 8.40 -14.98
CA GLN A 76 -2.98 8.79 -13.76
C GLN A 76 -3.87 7.68 -13.21
N ILE A 77 -4.53 6.91 -14.07
CA ILE A 77 -5.33 5.75 -13.66
C ILE A 77 -4.42 4.72 -12.99
N LYS A 78 -3.30 4.39 -13.62
CA LYS A 78 -2.34 3.44 -13.06
C LYS A 78 -1.77 3.90 -11.72
N GLU A 79 -1.41 5.18 -11.59
CA GLU A 79 -0.96 5.75 -10.32
C GLU A 79 -2.03 5.65 -9.23
N LEU A 80 -3.30 5.87 -9.58
CA LEU A 80 -4.42 5.71 -8.65
C LEU A 80 -4.63 4.25 -8.25
N GLU A 81 -4.53 3.31 -9.19
CA GLU A 81 -4.62 1.86 -8.94
C GLU A 81 -3.48 1.38 -8.04
N ASP A 82 -2.25 1.83 -8.29
CA ASP A 82 -1.08 1.51 -7.48
C ASP A 82 -1.23 2.08 -6.06
N LEU A 83 -1.69 3.34 -5.94
CA LEU A 83 -1.93 3.97 -4.65
C LEU A 83 -3.05 3.28 -3.87
N GLN A 84 -4.13 2.87 -4.55
CA GLN A 84 -5.21 2.11 -3.92
C GLN A 84 -4.70 0.74 -3.45
N SER A 85 -3.98 0.03 -4.31
CA SER A 85 -3.40 -1.28 -4.00
C SER A 85 -2.44 -1.20 -2.81
N SER A 86 -1.63 -0.14 -2.69
CA SER A 86 -0.73 0.06 -1.55
C SER A 86 -1.45 0.28 -0.22
N LYS A 87 -2.71 0.71 -0.25
CA LYS A 87 -3.53 0.99 0.94
C LYS A 87 -4.50 -0.14 1.27
N THR A 88 -4.58 -1.16 0.43
CA THR A 88 -5.46 -2.31 0.61
C THR A 88 -4.64 -3.56 0.78
N PHE A 89 -4.95 -4.36 1.80
CA PHE A 89 -4.38 -5.71 1.89
C PHE A 89 -5.03 -6.59 0.84
N THR A 90 -4.20 -7.33 0.12
CA THR A 90 -4.72 -8.42 -0.71
C THR A 90 -5.33 -9.49 0.18
N LEU A 91 -6.33 -10.21 -0.34
CA LEU A 91 -6.92 -11.33 0.40
C LEU A 91 -5.86 -12.39 0.75
N GLU A 92 -4.87 -12.57 -0.11
CA GLU A 92 -3.75 -13.48 0.10
C GLU A 92 -2.88 -13.07 1.30
N GLU A 93 -2.51 -11.78 1.40
CA GLU A 93 -1.78 -11.26 2.57
C GLU A 93 -2.60 -11.42 3.86
N LEU A 94 -3.91 -11.15 3.80
CA LEU A 94 -4.79 -11.34 4.95
C LEU A 94 -4.84 -12.81 5.41
N ILE A 95 -4.94 -13.74 4.46
CA ILE A 95 -4.94 -15.19 4.75
C ILE A 95 -3.60 -15.61 5.36
N ASN A 96 -2.48 -15.14 4.81
CA ASN A 96 -1.15 -15.45 5.35
C ASN A 96 -0.96 -14.91 6.77
N HIS A 97 -1.43 -13.69 7.05
CA HIS A 97 -1.45 -13.16 8.41
C HIS A 97 -2.34 -13.98 9.34
N LEU A 98 -3.50 -14.44 8.88
CA LEU A 98 -4.40 -15.25 9.69
C LEU A 98 -3.77 -16.62 10.05
N TYR A 99 -3.10 -17.26 9.10
CA TYR A 99 -2.33 -18.49 9.38
C TYR A 99 -1.19 -18.25 10.37
N SER A 100 -0.51 -17.12 10.27
CA SER A 100 0.55 -16.75 11.23
C SER A 100 -0.01 -16.54 12.64
N ILE A 101 -1.18 -15.89 12.75
CA ILE A 101 -1.89 -15.71 14.02
C ILE A 101 -2.31 -17.07 14.60
N ASP A 102 -2.88 -17.96 13.78
CA ASP A 102 -3.27 -19.30 14.19
C ASP A 102 -2.08 -20.10 14.73
N GLN A 103 -0.92 -20.04 14.06
CA GLN A 103 0.31 -20.68 14.55
C GLN A 103 0.74 -20.14 15.92
N ILE A 104 0.74 -18.82 16.11
CA ILE A 104 1.09 -18.20 17.39
C ILE A 104 0.11 -18.62 18.49
N LEU A 105 -1.19 -18.62 18.19
CA LEU A 105 -2.23 -19.04 19.13
C LEU A 105 -2.07 -20.51 19.51
N ASN A 106 -1.81 -21.39 18.54
CA ASN A 106 -1.59 -22.81 18.78
C ASN A 106 -0.34 -23.07 19.63
N ILE A 107 0.76 -22.35 19.41
CA ILE A 107 1.96 -22.43 20.26
C ILE A 107 1.62 -22.01 21.69
N LYS A 108 0.89 -20.90 21.86
CA LYS A 108 0.52 -20.42 23.19
C LYS A 108 -0.43 -21.36 23.92
N LEU A 109 -1.40 -21.93 23.21
CA LEU A 109 -2.31 -22.96 23.73
C LEU A 109 -1.55 -24.20 24.18
N LYS A 110 -0.61 -24.67 23.36
CA LYS A 110 0.23 -25.81 23.70
C LYS A 110 1.06 -25.55 24.96
N ASN A 111 1.70 -24.40 25.06
CA ASN A 111 2.49 -24.04 26.24
C ASN A 111 1.62 -24.02 27.51
N LEU A 112 0.39 -23.50 27.42
CA LEU A 112 -0.55 -23.51 28.54
C LEU A 112 -0.98 -24.93 28.91
N ASP A 113 -1.22 -25.79 27.92
CA ASP A 113 -1.58 -27.19 28.15
C ASP A 113 -0.42 -27.97 28.82
N ASP A 114 0.82 -27.72 28.36
CA ASP A 114 2.03 -28.27 28.95
C ASP A 114 2.19 -27.82 30.41
N GLU A 115 1.96 -26.53 30.72
CA GLU A 115 2.01 -25.99 32.09
C GLU A 115 0.91 -26.57 32.99
N ILE A 116 -0.31 -26.73 32.48
CA ILE A 116 -1.42 -27.37 33.20
C ILE A 116 -1.09 -28.83 33.50
N SER A 117 -0.53 -29.55 32.52
CA SER A 117 -0.12 -30.94 32.67
C SER A 117 0.96 -31.08 33.74
N GLU A 118 1.99 -30.21 33.71
CA GLU A 118 3.04 -30.19 34.72
C GLU A 118 2.48 -29.92 36.13
N ASN A 119 1.64 -28.89 36.26
CA ASN A 119 0.99 -28.56 37.54
C ASN A 119 0.12 -29.71 38.04
N THR A 120 -0.61 -30.40 37.15
CA THR A 120 -1.43 -31.57 37.49
C THR A 120 -0.57 -32.71 38.04
N VAL A 121 0.60 -32.97 37.44
CA VAL A 121 1.57 -33.97 37.95
C VAL A 121 2.09 -33.55 39.32
N LYS A 122 2.47 -32.27 39.50
CA LYS A 122 2.92 -31.75 40.79
C LYS A 122 1.83 -31.89 41.87
N PHE A 123 0.57 -31.58 41.56
CA PHE A 123 -0.57 -31.76 42.47
C PHE A 123 -0.83 -33.22 42.82
N LYS A 124 -0.77 -34.12 41.84
CA LYS A 124 -0.94 -35.55 42.09
C LYS A 124 0.16 -36.08 43.03
N LYS A 125 1.41 -35.69 42.78
CA LYS A 125 2.55 -36.05 43.65
C LYS A 125 2.36 -35.54 45.08
N LEU A 126 1.88 -34.31 45.24
CA LEU A 126 1.56 -33.75 46.56
C LEU A 126 0.45 -34.57 47.25
N ASN A 127 -0.62 -34.89 46.53
CA ASN A 127 -1.72 -35.70 47.06
C ASN A 127 -1.23 -37.09 47.49
N ASP A 128 -0.39 -37.74 46.69
CA ASP A 128 0.19 -39.04 47.02
C ASP A 128 1.11 -38.97 48.26
N MET A 129 1.91 -37.90 48.41
CA MET A 129 2.73 -37.65 49.61
C MET A 129 1.89 -37.45 50.86
N ILE A 130 0.79 -36.69 50.77
CA ILE A 130 -0.14 -36.48 51.90
C ILE A 130 -0.81 -37.81 52.28
N LEU A 131 -1.24 -38.59 51.30
CA LEU A 131 -1.86 -39.90 51.55
C LEU A 131 -0.85 -40.91 52.16
N GLN A 132 0.41 -40.91 51.73
CA GLN A 132 1.46 -41.74 52.32
C GLN A 132 1.73 -41.33 53.77
N SER A 133 1.92 -40.04 54.04
CA SER A 133 2.10 -39.54 55.41
C SER A 133 0.91 -39.89 56.31
N ASN A 134 -0.33 -39.85 55.78
CA ASN A 134 -1.52 -40.28 56.51
C ASN A 134 -1.60 -41.81 56.71
N ASN A 135 -1.05 -42.64 55.83
CA ASN A 135 -1.08 -44.10 55.99
C ASN A 135 0.02 -44.62 56.92
N ASP A 136 1.15 -43.93 57.01
CA ASP A 136 2.21 -44.21 57.99
C ASP A 136 1.77 -43.91 59.45
N THR A 137 0.61 -43.25 59.63
CA THR A 137 0.01 -42.95 60.96
C THR A 137 -0.71 -44.13 61.63
N SER A 138 -0.66 -45.34 61.05
CA SER A 138 -1.19 -46.55 61.69
C SER A 138 -0.49 -46.91 63.01
N ASP A 139 0.68 -46.30 63.32
CA ASP A 139 1.41 -46.49 64.59
C ASP A 139 1.53 -45.17 65.39
N GLY A 140 0.39 -44.67 65.89
CA GLY A 140 0.28 -44.10 67.24
C GLY A 140 1.06 -42.82 67.64
N ASN A 141 1.51 -41.94 66.73
CA ASN A 141 2.23 -40.72 67.13
C ASN A 141 1.87 -39.42 66.34
N SER A 142 0.59 -39.03 66.39
CA SER A 142 -0.07 -37.92 65.64
C SER A 142 0.59 -36.52 65.64
N SER A 143 1.56 -36.22 66.50
CA SER A 143 2.17 -34.87 66.58
C SER A 143 3.35 -34.67 65.62
N ALA A 144 4.11 -35.72 65.30
CA ALA A 144 5.21 -35.64 64.35
C ALA A 144 4.68 -35.55 62.90
N ASP A 145 3.52 -36.16 62.66
CA ASP A 145 2.87 -36.23 61.34
C ASP A 145 2.34 -34.87 60.85
N ILE A 146 1.81 -34.05 61.76
CA ILE A 146 1.36 -32.69 61.41
C ILE A 146 2.55 -31.81 61.05
N THR A 147 3.70 -31.99 61.72
CA THR A 147 4.91 -31.23 61.38
C THR A 147 5.50 -31.66 60.04
N ASP A 148 5.50 -32.95 59.71
CA ASP A 148 6.04 -33.48 58.44
C ASP A 148 5.16 -33.11 57.24
N THR A 149 3.83 -33.19 57.39
CA THR A 149 2.88 -32.70 56.38
C THR A 149 3.01 -31.19 56.16
N LEU A 150 3.19 -30.42 57.23
CA LEU A 150 3.34 -28.96 57.16
C LEU A 150 4.70 -28.53 56.58
N GLU A 151 5.76 -29.32 56.80
CA GLU A 151 7.06 -29.14 56.17
C GLU A 151 7.00 -29.47 54.67
N THR A 152 6.27 -30.52 54.29
CA THR A 152 6.01 -30.88 52.88
C THR A 152 5.24 -29.77 52.14
N ILE A 153 4.20 -29.21 52.77
CA ILE A 153 3.44 -28.06 52.24
C ILE A 153 4.35 -26.82 52.11
N LYS A 154 5.20 -26.54 53.11
CA LYS A 154 6.16 -25.42 53.05
C LYS A 154 7.19 -25.57 51.94
N LYS A 155 7.73 -26.78 51.74
CA LYS A 155 8.67 -27.09 50.65
C LYS A 155 8.02 -26.86 49.29
N TYR A 156 6.77 -27.30 49.12
CA TYR A 156 6.05 -27.08 47.87
C TYR A 156 5.72 -25.59 47.62
N LYS A 157 5.34 -24.86 48.67
CA LYS A 157 5.18 -23.39 48.59
C LYS A 157 6.45 -22.70 48.09
N SER A 158 7.63 -23.14 48.53
CA SER A 158 8.91 -22.58 48.05
C SER A 158 9.23 -22.95 46.60
N MET A 159 8.85 -24.15 46.14
CA MET A 159 9.04 -24.56 44.74
C MET A 159 8.14 -23.75 43.79
N ILE A 160 6.87 -23.52 44.17
CA ILE A 160 5.98 -22.66 43.39
C ILE A 160 6.43 -21.20 43.41
N SER A 161 6.93 -20.69 44.54
CA SER A 161 7.33 -19.29 44.66
C SER A 161 8.62 -18.98 43.89
N ASN A 162 9.52 -19.95 43.73
CA ASN A 162 10.76 -19.77 42.98
C ASN A 162 10.58 -19.85 41.46
N ASP A 163 9.55 -20.53 40.95
CA ASP A 163 9.22 -20.58 39.51
C ASP A 163 8.52 -19.29 39.01
N ILE A 164 8.11 -18.38 39.90
CA ILE A 164 7.45 -17.09 39.57
C ILE A 164 8.49 -15.96 39.33
N ASP A 165 9.75 -16.16 39.73
CA ASP A 165 10.80 -15.14 39.74
C ASP A 165 11.81 -15.24 38.56
N ASP A 166 11.53 -16.00 37.50
CA ASP A 166 12.29 -15.92 36.24
C ASP A 166 11.63 -14.90 35.30
N PRO A 167 12.22 -13.69 35.11
CA PRO A 167 11.77 -12.78 34.08
C PRO A 167 12.47 -13.11 32.75
N ILE A 168 11.66 -13.09 31.69
CA ILE A 168 11.94 -13.05 30.24
C ILE A 168 11.78 -14.40 29.51
#